data_AF-X8J397-F1
#
_entry.id   AF-X8J397-F1
#
_cell.length_a   1.000
_cell.length_b   1.000
_cell.length_c   1.000
_cell.angle_alpha   90.00
_cell.angle_beta   90.00
_cell.angle_gamma   90.00
#
_symmetry.space_group_name_H-M   'P 1'
#
loop_
_entity.id
_entity.type
_entity.pdbx_description
1 polymer ?
#
loop_
_entity_poly.entity_id
_entity_poly.type
_entity_poly.pdbx_seq_one_letter_code
_entity_poly.pdbx_strand_id
1 'polypeptide(L)'
;MRIGPSDQILNALLSNATVVLQLSLREGFEVKVSEALHHGKPVIATRAGGIPLQIQHGKSGYLVDVGDTTAVANHLYDLWTNRELYTQMSEFAKNNVSDEVGTLGNALSWLYLGSKFSKGERIKPNGRWLNDLAREEAGQPYLEGEPRLPREGLHVVG
;
A
#
# COMPACT_ATOMS: atom_id res chain seq x y z
N MET A 1 1.03 -24.84 -6.07
CA MET A 1 -0.45 -24.92 -5.99
C MET A 1 -1.01 -23.54 -6.28
N ARG A 2 -2.01 -23.40 -7.16
CA ARG A 2 -2.72 -22.13 -7.40
C ARG A 2 -4.08 -22.23 -6.72
N ILE A 3 -4.40 -21.25 -5.87
CA ILE A 3 -5.63 -21.22 -5.09
C ILE A 3 -6.62 -20.30 -5.81
N GLY A 4 -7.92 -20.64 -5.77
CA GLY A 4 -8.98 -19.80 -6.33
C GLY A 4 -9.20 -18.51 -5.53
N PRO A 5 -9.99 -17.56 -6.05
CA PRO A 5 -10.32 -16.33 -5.34
C PRO A 5 -11.18 -16.64 -4.11
N SER A 6 -10.72 -16.24 -2.92
CA SER A 6 -11.46 -16.32 -1.66
C SER A 6 -10.82 -15.44 -0.61
N ASP A 7 -11.55 -14.46 -0.10
CA ASP A 7 -11.03 -13.53 0.92
C ASP A 7 -10.73 -14.25 2.24
N GLN A 8 -11.53 -15.28 2.59
CA GLN A 8 -11.29 -16.09 3.78
C GLN A 8 -9.98 -16.87 3.69
N ILE A 9 -9.71 -17.48 2.53
CA ILE A 9 -8.46 -18.20 2.31
C ILE A 9 -7.29 -17.22 2.26
N LEU A 10 -7.44 -16.08 1.58
CA LEU A 10 -6.41 -15.05 1.54
C LEU A 10 -6.06 -14.57 2.95
N ASN A 11 -7.06 -14.21 3.76
CA ASN A 11 -6.87 -13.80 5.15
C ASN A 11 -6.16 -14.89 5.99
N ALA A 12 -6.53 -16.16 5.81
CA ALA A 12 -5.88 -17.28 6.50
C ALA A 12 -4.41 -17.43 6.08
N LEU A 13 -4.11 -17.32 4.78
CA LEU A 13 -2.75 -17.38 4.25
C LEU A 13 -1.91 -16.20 4.74
N LEU A 14 -2.44 -14.98 4.64
CA LEU A 14 -1.75 -13.77 5.10
C LEU A 14 -1.49 -13.82 6.61
N SER A 15 -2.43 -14.30 7.41
CA SER A 15 -2.25 -14.43 8.86
C SER A 15 -1.07 -15.36 9.24
N ASN A 16 -0.89 -16.43 8.47
CA ASN A 16 0.15 -17.45 8.71
C ASN A 16 1.44 -17.21 7.91
N ALA A 17 1.44 -16.28 6.96
CA ALA A 17 2.61 -15.96 6.17
C ALA A 17 3.69 -15.30 7.03
N THR A 18 4.95 -15.52 6.67
CA THR A 18 6.10 -14.77 7.21
C THR A 18 6.36 -13.55 6.34
N VAL A 19 6.56 -13.77 5.03
CA VAL A 19 6.83 -12.76 4.01
C VAL A 19 5.87 -12.96 2.85
N VAL A 20 5.42 -11.88 2.21
CA VAL A 20 4.58 -11.91 1.01
C VAL A 20 5.38 -11.43 -0.19
N LEU A 21 5.29 -12.17 -1.30
CA LEU A 21 5.92 -11.80 -2.57
C LEU A 21 4.84 -11.33 -3.55
N GLN A 22 4.95 -10.10 -4.03
CA GLN A 22 4.12 -9.60 -5.11
C GLN A 22 4.97 -9.18 -6.32
N LEU A 23 5.27 -10.16 -7.17
CA LEU A 23 6.26 -10.05 -8.25
C LEU A 23 5.61 -9.92 -9.63
N SER A 24 4.47 -9.24 -9.70
CA SER A 24 3.77 -8.98 -10.96
C SER A 24 4.63 -8.17 -11.93
N LEU A 25 4.46 -8.44 -13.24
CA LEU A 25 5.10 -7.65 -14.30
C LEU A 25 4.39 -6.30 -14.50
N ARG A 26 3.07 -6.27 -14.28
CA ARG A 26 2.18 -5.12 -14.45
C ARG A 26 1.06 -5.19 -13.44
N GLU A 27 0.74 -4.06 -12.83
CA GLU A 27 -0.39 -3.92 -11.93
C GLU A 27 -1.02 -2.53 -12.05
N GLY A 28 -2.29 -2.41 -11.66
CA GLY A 28 -2.94 -1.13 -11.46
C GLY A 28 -2.54 -0.54 -10.11
N PHE A 29 -3.20 -0.98 -9.05
CA PHE A 29 -2.87 -0.65 -7.66
C PHE A 29 -2.40 -1.88 -6.89
N GLU A 30 -3.14 -2.98 -7.01
CA GLU A 30 -2.97 -4.26 -6.30
C GLU A 30 -3.16 -4.14 -4.78
N VAL A 31 -4.42 -4.28 -4.35
CA VAL A 31 -4.84 -4.09 -2.95
C VAL A 31 -4.24 -5.11 -1.98
N LYS A 32 -3.85 -6.29 -2.47
CA LYS A 32 -3.32 -7.38 -1.63
C LYS A 32 -1.99 -7.03 -0.97
N VAL A 33 -1.26 -6.07 -1.53
CA VAL A 33 -0.07 -5.49 -0.88
C VAL A 33 -0.47 -4.80 0.42
N SER A 34 -1.45 -3.91 0.40
CA SER A 34 -1.98 -3.27 1.61
C SER A 34 -2.59 -4.26 2.59
N GLU A 35 -3.27 -5.31 2.12
CA GLU A 35 -3.81 -6.35 3.00
C GLU A 35 -2.68 -7.10 3.74
N ALA A 36 -1.61 -7.47 3.04
CA ALA A 36 -0.45 -8.08 3.65
C ALA A 36 0.21 -7.18 4.71
N LEU A 37 0.34 -5.87 4.40
CA LEU A 37 0.88 -4.89 5.34
C LEU A 37 0.01 -4.73 6.59
N HIS A 38 -1.32 -4.73 6.46
CA HIS A 38 -2.23 -4.72 7.62
C HIS A 38 -2.07 -5.95 8.53
N HIS A 39 -1.72 -7.10 7.96
CA HIS A 39 -1.35 -8.29 8.73
C HIS A 39 0.05 -8.22 9.36
N GLY A 40 0.75 -7.08 9.20
CA GLY A 40 2.13 -6.90 9.62
C GLY A 40 3.10 -7.79 8.84
N LYS A 41 2.77 -8.18 7.60
CA LYS A 41 3.63 -9.04 6.80
C LYS A 41 4.51 -8.18 5.89
N PRO A 42 5.84 -8.21 6.06
CA PRO A 42 6.76 -7.61 5.12
C PRO A 42 6.47 -8.08 3.69
N VAL A 43 6.39 -7.14 2.75
CA VAL A 43 6.15 -7.44 1.34
C VAL A 43 7.42 -7.18 0.53
N ILE A 44 7.85 -8.15 -0.27
CA ILE A 44 8.84 -7.93 -1.34
C ILE A 44 8.04 -7.84 -2.63
N ALA A 45 8.05 -6.68 -3.28
CA ALA A 45 7.27 -6.46 -4.48
C ALA A 45 8.06 -5.78 -5.59
N THR A 46 7.64 -6.03 -6.82
CA THR A 46 8.18 -5.32 -7.98
C THR A 46 7.71 -3.87 -8.00
N ARG A 47 8.47 -2.99 -8.64
CA ARG A 47 8.06 -1.59 -8.89
C ARG A 47 6.97 -1.46 -9.97
N ALA A 48 6.09 -2.44 -10.11
CA ALA A 48 5.06 -2.46 -11.13
C ALA A 48 3.88 -1.55 -10.75
N GLY A 49 3.53 -0.61 -11.64
CA GLY A 49 2.33 0.23 -11.51
C GLY A 49 2.19 0.92 -10.15
N GLY A 50 1.03 0.77 -9.50
CA GLY A 50 0.71 1.41 -8.23
C GLY A 50 1.26 0.73 -6.97
N ILE A 51 1.97 -0.41 -7.08
CA ILE A 51 2.55 -1.09 -5.91
C ILE A 51 3.46 -0.16 -5.08
N PRO A 52 4.36 0.66 -5.68
CA PRO A 52 5.24 1.55 -4.91
C PRO A 52 4.52 2.59 -4.05
N LEU A 53 3.23 2.86 -4.29
CA LEU A 53 2.43 3.74 -3.42
C LEU A 53 2.26 3.16 -2.02
N GLN A 54 2.26 1.84 -1.89
CA GLN A 54 1.86 1.13 -0.67
C GLN A 54 3.07 0.75 0.21
N ILE A 55 4.25 0.60 -0.39
CA ILE A 55 5.45 0.09 0.29
C ILE A 55 6.46 1.22 0.53
N GLN A 56 6.85 1.40 1.79
CA GLN A 56 8.00 2.20 2.17
C GLN A 56 9.23 1.30 2.16
N HIS A 57 10.04 1.42 1.11
CA HIS A 57 11.24 0.60 0.89
C HIS A 57 12.16 0.59 2.12
N GLY A 58 12.53 -0.60 2.60
CA GLY A 58 13.36 -0.81 3.78
C GLY A 58 12.66 -0.62 5.13
N LYS A 59 11.38 -0.19 5.14
CA LYS A 59 10.60 0.04 6.38
C LYS A 59 9.40 -0.89 6.51
N SER A 60 8.52 -0.93 5.51
CA SER A 60 7.35 -1.84 5.51
C SER A 60 7.53 -3.05 4.59
N GLY A 61 8.57 -3.03 3.78
CA GLY A 61 8.86 -4.05 2.78
C GLY A 61 9.99 -3.62 1.85
N TYR A 62 10.18 -4.37 0.78
CA TYR A 62 11.17 -4.08 -0.25
C TYR A 62 10.53 -3.91 -1.62
N LEU A 63 11.12 -3.01 -2.40
CA LEU A 63 10.77 -2.73 -3.78
C LEU A 63 11.95 -3.13 -4.66
N VAL A 64 11.72 -4.05 -5.59
CA VAL A 64 12.72 -4.60 -6.51
C VAL A 64 12.34 -4.30 -7.96
N ASP A 65 13.30 -4.38 -8.87
CA ASP A 65 13.01 -4.27 -10.30
C ASP A 65 12.38 -5.55 -10.84
N VAL A 66 11.59 -5.41 -11.91
CA VAL A 66 10.91 -6.54 -12.54
C VAL A 66 11.95 -7.53 -13.09
N GLY A 67 11.87 -8.78 -12.63
CA GLY A 67 12.79 -9.84 -13.04
C GLY A 67 14.09 -9.94 -12.22
N ASP A 68 14.33 -9.04 -11.27
CA ASP A 68 15.49 -9.12 -10.37
C ASP A 68 15.27 -10.16 -9.25
N THR A 69 15.39 -11.43 -9.63
CA THR A 69 15.26 -12.57 -8.71
C THR A 69 16.39 -12.62 -7.67
N THR A 70 17.54 -11.99 -7.95
CA THR A 70 18.67 -11.94 -7.03
C THR A 70 18.34 -11.03 -5.85
N ALA A 71 17.82 -9.83 -6.11
CA ALA A 71 17.37 -8.93 -5.04
C ALA A 71 16.24 -9.54 -4.21
N VAL A 72 15.28 -10.23 -4.85
CA VAL A 72 14.21 -10.95 -4.14
C VAL A 72 14.79 -12.00 -3.19
N ALA A 73 15.72 -12.83 -3.66
CA ALA A 73 16.32 -13.88 -2.85
C ALA A 73 17.09 -13.31 -1.65
N ASN A 74 17.87 -12.24 -1.86
CA ASN A 74 18.63 -11.59 -0.79
C ASN A 74 17.71 -11.02 0.29
N HIS A 75 16.67 -10.27 -0.10
CA HIS A 75 15.73 -9.71 0.87
C HIS A 75 14.94 -10.78 1.62
N LEU A 76 14.56 -11.88 0.93
CA LEU A 76 13.90 -13.00 1.58
C LEU A 76 14.83 -13.67 2.60
N TYR A 77 16.11 -13.84 2.26
CA TYR A 77 17.12 -14.39 3.15
C TYR A 77 17.33 -13.49 4.39
N ASP A 78 17.44 -12.18 4.20
CA ASP A 78 17.58 -11.21 5.29
C ASP A 78 16.38 -11.27 6.24
N LEU A 79 15.16 -11.26 5.70
CA LEU A 79 13.93 -11.34 6.49
C LEU A 79 13.77 -12.67 7.22
N TRP A 80 14.31 -13.76 6.66
CA TRP A 80 14.25 -15.08 7.27
C TRP A 80 15.30 -15.28 8.37
N THR A 81 16.49 -14.72 8.19
CA THR A 81 17.64 -14.96 9.08
C THR A 81 17.84 -13.87 10.13
N ASN A 82 17.38 -12.65 9.88
CA ASN A 82 17.44 -11.53 10.81
C ASN A 82 16.08 -11.26 11.45
N ARG A 83 15.87 -11.85 12.63
CA ARG A 83 14.61 -11.72 13.38
C ARG A 83 14.34 -10.29 13.84
N GLU A 84 15.38 -9.51 14.16
CA GLU A 84 15.21 -8.13 14.60
C GLU A 84 14.71 -7.25 13.45
N LEU A 85 15.35 -7.37 12.28
CA LEU A 85 14.89 -6.71 11.05
C LEU A 85 13.45 -7.09 10.73
N TYR A 86 13.12 -8.38 10.80
CA TYR A 86 11.74 -8.85 10.58
C TYR A 86 10.76 -8.18 11.53
N THR A 87 11.03 -8.19 12.84
CA THR A 87 10.15 -7.61 13.85
C THR A 87 9.95 -6.11 13.64
N GLN A 88 11.02 -5.36 13.39
CA GLN A 88 10.93 -3.93 13.12
C GLN A 88 10.09 -3.64 11.86
N MET A 89 10.34 -4.38 10.78
CA MET A 89 9.61 -4.22 9.52
C MET A 89 8.14 -4.64 9.63
N SER A 90 7.86 -5.72 10.37
CA SER A 90 6.52 -6.23 10.61
C SER A 90 5.68 -5.24 11.42
N GLU A 91 6.23 -4.68 12.51
CA GLU A 91 5.57 -3.67 13.31
C GLU A 91 5.35 -2.38 12.53
N PHE A 92 6.34 -1.93 11.75
CA PHE A 92 6.16 -0.76 10.90
C PHE A 92 5.08 -1.00 9.83
N ALA A 93 5.10 -2.16 9.15
CA ALA A 93 4.10 -2.52 8.15
C ALA A 93 2.68 -2.45 8.72
N LYS A 94 2.46 -3.00 9.92
CA LYS A 94 1.15 -3.03 10.58
C LYS A 94 0.63 -1.65 10.97
N ASN A 95 1.52 -0.76 11.42
CA ASN A 95 1.13 0.52 12.03
C ASN A 95 1.20 1.71 11.04
N ASN A 96 1.70 1.50 9.82
CA ASN A 96 1.90 2.57 8.84
C ASN A 96 1.17 2.34 7.51
N VAL A 97 0.13 1.50 7.49
CA VAL A 97 -0.77 1.43 6.33
C VAL A 97 -1.66 2.68 6.31
N SER A 98 -1.75 3.33 5.16
CA SER A 98 -2.59 4.51 4.98
C SER A 98 -4.07 4.13 4.86
N ASP A 99 -4.95 4.82 5.59
CA ASP A 99 -6.42 4.65 5.47
C ASP A 99 -6.95 4.94 4.06
N GLU A 100 -6.16 5.64 3.23
CA GLU A 100 -6.50 5.93 1.84
C GLU A 100 -6.69 4.67 0.98
N VAL A 101 -6.09 3.55 1.37
CA VAL A 101 -6.22 2.26 0.67
C VAL A 101 -7.44 1.48 1.16
N GLY A 102 -7.99 1.84 2.32
CA GLY A 102 -9.10 1.17 2.96
C GLY A 102 -10.46 1.67 2.50
N THR A 103 -11.51 1.00 2.96
CA THR A 103 -12.90 1.38 2.66
C THR A 103 -13.23 2.79 3.14
N LEU A 104 -12.72 3.21 4.30
CA LEU A 104 -13.02 4.53 4.87
C LEU A 104 -12.40 5.67 4.06
N GLY A 105 -11.12 5.58 3.68
CA GLY A 105 -10.49 6.59 2.84
C GLY A 105 -11.14 6.70 1.45
N ASN A 106 -11.49 5.56 0.84
CA ASN A 106 -12.22 5.56 -0.42
C ASN A 106 -13.64 6.15 -0.27
N ALA A 107 -14.35 5.83 0.81
CA ALA A 107 -15.67 6.39 1.09
C ALA A 107 -15.62 7.92 1.27
N LEU A 108 -14.60 8.44 1.97
CA LEU A 108 -14.38 9.89 2.09
C LEU A 108 -14.28 10.56 0.72
N SER A 109 -13.49 9.99 -0.18
CA SER A 109 -13.33 10.52 -1.54
C SER A 109 -14.65 10.55 -2.31
N TRP A 110 -15.44 9.49 -2.28
CA TRP A 110 -16.74 9.44 -2.96
C TRP A 110 -17.78 10.36 -2.34
N LEU A 111 -17.86 10.43 -1.00
CA LEU A 111 -18.78 11.32 -0.30
C LEU A 111 -18.43 12.79 -0.53
N TYR A 112 -17.13 13.12 -0.60
CA TYR A 112 -16.68 14.46 -0.95
C TYR A 112 -17.12 14.85 -2.37
N LEU A 113 -16.88 13.99 -3.37
CA LEU A 113 -17.35 14.23 -4.74
C LEU A 113 -18.89 14.37 -4.79
N GLY A 114 -19.61 13.47 -4.14
CA GLY A 114 -21.07 13.48 -4.10
C GLY A 114 -21.63 14.76 -3.48
N SER A 115 -21.07 15.21 -2.36
CA SER A 115 -21.43 16.46 -1.69
C SER A 115 -21.27 17.66 -2.62
N LYS A 116 -20.13 17.74 -3.33
CA LYS A 116 -19.86 18.83 -4.28
C LYS A 116 -20.81 18.83 -5.46
N PHE A 117 -21.03 17.68 -6.08
CA PHE A 117 -21.92 17.57 -7.22
C PHE A 117 -23.38 17.84 -6.86
N SER A 118 -23.83 17.42 -5.67
CA SER A 118 -25.19 17.73 -5.18
C SER A 118 -25.46 19.23 -5.02
N LYS A 119 -24.41 20.05 -4.86
CA LYS A 119 -24.48 21.51 -4.77
C LYS A 119 -24.27 22.21 -6.11
N GLY A 120 -24.08 21.46 -7.19
CA GLY A 120 -23.77 22.00 -8.52
C GLY A 120 -22.33 22.52 -8.66
N GLU A 121 -21.45 22.23 -7.70
CA GLU A 121 -20.05 22.64 -7.75
C GLU A 121 -19.27 21.81 -8.79
N ARG A 122 -18.35 22.45 -9.51
CA ARG A 122 -17.39 21.76 -10.39
C ARG A 122 -16.05 21.62 -9.68
N ILE A 123 -15.58 20.39 -9.53
CA ILE A 123 -14.26 20.11 -8.96
C ILE A 123 -13.23 19.97 -10.08
N LYS A 124 -12.06 20.60 -9.92
CA LYS A 124 -10.89 20.39 -10.76
C LYS A 124 -9.70 20.03 -9.87
N PRO A 125 -9.45 18.72 -9.63
CA PRO A 125 -8.39 18.31 -8.71
C PRO A 125 -6.97 18.66 -9.18
N ASN A 126 -6.76 18.82 -10.50
CA ASN A 126 -5.44 19.16 -11.08
C ASN A 126 -4.31 18.24 -10.60
N GLY A 127 -4.58 16.93 -10.54
CA GLY A 127 -3.62 15.92 -10.06
C GLY A 127 -3.55 15.78 -8.53
N ARG A 128 -4.26 16.60 -7.76
CA ARG A 128 -4.37 16.46 -6.30
C ARG A 128 -5.27 15.28 -5.93
N TRP A 129 -4.96 14.68 -4.79
CA TRP A 129 -5.74 13.57 -4.22
C TRP A 129 -7.04 14.08 -3.62
N LEU A 130 -8.13 13.33 -3.81
CA LEU A 130 -9.44 13.70 -3.27
C LEU A 130 -9.47 13.70 -1.75
N ASN A 131 -8.73 12.79 -1.11
CA ASN A 131 -8.57 12.78 0.34
C ASN A 131 -7.97 14.10 0.86
N ASP A 132 -6.93 14.62 0.19
CA ASP A 132 -6.30 15.89 0.57
C ASP A 132 -7.32 17.04 0.48
N LEU A 133 -8.06 17.12 -0.65
CA LEU A 133 -9.09 18.15 -0.84
C LEU A 133 -10.20 18.07 0.20
N ALA A 134 -10.71 16.86 0.47
CA ALA A 134 -11.77 16.64 1.43
C ALA A 134 -11.33 17.03 2.86
N ARG A 135 -10.11 16.65 3.24
CA ARG A 135 -9.55 16.93 4.57
C ARG A 135 -9.24 18.40 4.78
N GLU A 136 -8.68 19.07 3.78
CA GLU A 136 -8.44 20.52 3.83
C GLU A 136 -9.75 21.30 4.00
N GLU A 137 -10.78 20.97 3.23
CA GLU A 137 -12.08 21.64 3.34
C GLU A 137 -12.75 21.38 4.69
N ALA A 138 -12.55 20.20 5.28
CA ALA A 138 -13.02 19.89 6.63
C ALA A 138 -12.18 20.53 7.75
N GLY A 139 -11.07 21.23 7.43
CA GLY A 139 -10.16 21.79 8.42
C GLY A 139 -9.35 20.73 9.19
N GLN A 140 -9.14 19.55 8.60
CA GLN A 140 -8.47 18.40 9.21
C GLN A 140 -7.34 17.85 8.30
N PRO A 141 -6.34 18.67 7.92
CA PRO A 141 -5.24 18.20 7.06
C PRO A 141 -4.46 17.05 7.70
N TYR A 142 -3.68 16.32 6.88
CA TYR A 142 -2.77 15.30 7.40
C TYR A 142 -1.74 15.91 8.34
N LEU A 143 -1.49 15.22 9.46
CA LEU A 143 -0.46 15.61 10.42
C LEU A 143 0.91 15.05 10.01
N GLU A 144 1.97 15.65 10.55
CA GLU A 144 3.32 15.12 10.36
C GLU A 144 3.44 13.70 10.93
N GLY A 145 3.95 12.77 10.13
CA GLY A 145 4.07 11.36 10.50
C GLY A 145 2.79 10.54 10.38
N GLU A 146 1.63 11.15 10.07
CA GLU A 146 0.40 10.40 9.78
C GLU A 146 0.60 9.54 8.52
N PRO A 147 0.25 8.24 8.55
CA PRO A 147 0.32 7.39 7.38
C PRO A 147 -0.50 7.94 6.22
N ARG A 148 0.17 8.20 5.09
CA ARG A 148 -0.47 8.62 3.84
C ARG A 148 0.31 8.08 2.64
N LEU A 149 -0.37 7.89 1.51
CA LEU A 149 0.30 7.47 0.28
C LEU A 149 1.21 8.59 -0.23
N PRO A 150 2.38 8.26 -0.79
CA PRO A 150 3.33 9.25 -1.28
C PRO A 150 2.71 10.06 -2.40
N ARG A 151 2.91 11.38 -2.35
CA ARG A 151 2.40 12.32 -3.36
C ARG A 151 3.38 12.53 -4.52
N GLU A 152 4.67 12.30 -4.29
CA GLU A 152 5.76 12.53 -5.23
C GLU A 152 6.88 11.48 -5.04
N GLY A 153 7.86 11.47 -5.94
CA GLY A 153 9.10 10.69 -5.77
C GLY A 153 8.96 9.18 -6.02
N LEU A 154 7.91 8.75 -6.72
CA LEU A 154 7.68 7.35 -7.02
C LEU A 154 8.46 6.91 -8.25
N HIS A 155 9.35 5.95 -8.06
CA HIS A 155 9.98 5.22 -9.16
C HIS A 155 9.11 4.01 -9.52
N VAL A 156 8.31 4.16 -10.58
CA VAL A 156 7.39 3.14 -11.10
C VAL A 156 7.88 2.62 -12.45
N VAL A 157 7.73 1.32 -12.68
CA VAL A 157 7.99 0.62 -13.93
C VAL A 157 6.64 0.09 -14.48
N GLY A 158 6.37 0.28 -15.77
CA GLY A 158 5.12 -0.13 -16.42
C GLY A 158 5.27 -0.33 -17.93
#